data_AF-A0A2D5PR57-F1
#
_entry.id   AF-A0A2D5PR57-F1
#
_cell.length_a   1.000
_cell.length_b   1.000
_cell.length_c   1.000
_cell.angle_alpha   90.00
_cell.angle_beta   90.00
_cell.angle_gamma   90.00
#
_symmetry.space_group_name_H-M   'P 1'
#
loop_
_entity.id
_entity.type
_entity.pdbx_description
1 polymer ?
#
loop_
_entity_poly.entity_id
_entity_poly.type
_entity_poly.pdbx_seq_one_letter_code
_entity_poly.pdbx_strand_id
1 'polypeptide(L)'
;MWIELKSLDKDAKSKYILCNVFLFAGALLFGVHLAAVGGLGIEVSEEVSPSPVLVIVRVLSLTFMLVAAWLYKEFFATQDEFLNRYNEFVLSNGAIGFLFVGFLISILSPYIDY
;
A
#
# COMPACT_ATOMS: atom_id res chain seq x y z
N MET A 1 18.77 -0.49 3.57
CA MET A 1 19.47 -1.62 2.91
C MET A 1 18.91 -1.77 1.50
N TRP A 2 19.76 -1.80 0.48
CA TRP A 2 19.36 -1.78 -0.92
C TRP A 2 19.46 -3.22 -1.46
N ILE A 3 18.33 -3.88 -1.71
CA ILE A 3 18.30 -5.23 -2.28
C ILE A 3 18.87 -5.15 -3.71
N GLU A 4 19.95 -5.88 -3.98
CA GLU A 4 20.52 -5.93 -5.31
C GLU A 4 19.68 -6.85 -6.22
N LEU A 5 18.96 -6.27 -7.19
CA LEU A 5 18.11 -7.04 -8.12
C LEU A 5 18.85 -8.11 -8.95
N LYS A 6 20.18 -8.04 -9.02
CA LYS A 6 21.02 -9.00 -9.73
C LYS A 6 21.36 -10.23 -8.88
N SER A 7 21.34 -10.11 -7.56
CA SER A 7 21.64 -11.22 -6.64
C SER A 7 20.44 -12.12 -6.37
N LEU A 8 19.23 -11.63 -6.66
CA LEU A 8 17.99 -12.40 -6.52
C LEU A 8 17.86 -13.47 -7.61
N ASP A 9 17.32 -14.62 -7.21
CA ASP A 9 16.84 -15.61 -8.17
C ASP A 9 15.67 -15.06 -9.00
N LYS A 10 15.36 -15.73 -10.10
CA LYS A 10 14.36 -15.26 -11.08
C LYS A 10 12.97 -15.09 -10.46
N ASP A 11 12.56 -15.97 -9.56
CA ASP A 11 11.23 -15.97 -8.96
C ASP A 11 11.12 -14.87 -7.91
N ALA A 12 12.06 -14.80 -6.98
CA ALA A 12 12.12 -13.73 -5.97
C ALA A 12 12.22 -12.34 -6.63
N LYS A 13 13.01 -12.22 -7.70
CA LYS A 13 13.13 -10.97 -8.46
C LYS A 13 11.79 -10.55 -9.07
N SER A 14 11.06 -11.49 -9.69
CA SER A 14 9.76 -11.22 -10.29
C SER A 14 8.76 -10.76 -9.23
N LYS A 15 8.69 -11.45 -8.10
CA LYS A 15 7.82 -11.09 -6.97
C LYS A 15 8.17 -9.74 -6.38
N TYR A 16 9.46 -9.45 -6.19
CA TYR A 16 9.92 -8.16 -5.69
C TYR A 16 9.53 -7.00 -6.62
N ILE A 17 9.77 -7.14 -7.94
CA ILE A 17 9.41 -6.11 -8.91
C ILE A 17 7.88 -5.92 -8.94
N LEU A 18 7.13 -7.01 -9.05
CA LEU A 18 5.67 -6.96 -9.16
C LEU A 18 5.04 -6.37 -7.89
N CYS A 19 5.54 -6.73 -6.71
CA CYS A 19 5.17 -6.13 -5.44
C CYS A 19 5.32 -4.60 -5.48
N ASN A 20 6.49 -4.09 -5.89
CA ASN A 20 6.73 -2.65 -5.94
C ASN A 20 5.84 -1.94 -6.97
N VAL A 21 5.54 -2.58 -8.10
CA VAL A 21 4.60 -2.04 -9.10
C VAL A 21 3.19 -1.91 -8.52
N PHE A 22 2.68 -2.95 -7.86
CA PHE A 22 1.37 -2.91 -7.23
C PHE A 22 1.33 -1.93 -6.05
N LEU A 23 2.38 -1.86 -5.23
CA LEU A 23 2.49 -0.92 -4.14
C LEU A 23 2.43 0.53 -4.65
N PHE A 24 3.19 0.83 -5.70
CA PHE A 24 3.21 2.16 -6.31
C PHE A 24 1.86 2.52 -6.95
N ALA A 25 1.25 1.61 -7.70
CA ALA A 25 -0.06 1.82 -8.29
C ALA A 25 -1.15 2.02 -7.22
N GLY A 26 -1.13 1.21 -6.15
CA GLY A 26 -2.03 1.35 -5.01
C GLY A 26 -1.86 2.70 -4.31
N ALA A 27 -0.62 3.15 -4.12
CA ALA A 27 -0.29 4.44 -3.50
C ALA A 27 -0.75 5.63 -4.35
N LEU A 28 -0.62 5.57 -5.68
CA LEU A 28 -1.13 6.61 -6.58
C LEU A 28 -2.66 6.76 -6.45
N LEU A 29 -3.39 5.65 -6.47
CA LEU A 29 -4.84 5.64 -6.28
C LEU A 29 -5.24 6.13 -4.88
N PHE A 30 -4.45 5.79 -3.85
CA PHE A 30 -4.66 6.33 -2.52
C PHE A 30 -4.45 7.83 -2.46
N GLY A 31 -3.46 8.37 -3.18
CA GLY A 31 -3.26 9.82 -3.32
C GLY A 31 -4.47 10.53 -3.96
N VAL A 32 -5.11 9.91 -4.95
CA VAL A 32 -6.36 10.42 -5.54
C VAL A 32 -7.49 10.45 -4.50
N HIS A 33 -7.62 9.39 -3.70
CA HIS A 33 -8.57 9.37 -2.57
C HIS A 33 -8.28 10.48 -1.56
N LEU A 34 -7.02 10.63 -1.13
CA LEU A 34 -6.61 11.67 -0.18
C LEU A 34 -6.90 13.08 -0.71
N ALA A 35 -6.64 13.34 -1.99
CA ALA A 35 -6.96 14.63 -2.60
C ALA A 35 -8.46 14.91 -2.60
N ALA A 36 -9.30 13.88 -2.79
CA ALA A 36 -10.75 14.02 -2.74
C ALA A 36 -11.27 14.28 -1.31
N VAL A 37 -10.73 13.60 -0.29
CA VAL A 37 -11.17 13.74 1.11
C VAL A 37 -10.47 14.86 1.89
N GLY A 38 -9.66 15.69 1.23
CA GLY A 38 -8.92 16.79 1.85
C GLY A 38 -7.68 16.39 2.68
N GLY A 39 -7.21 15.16 2.56
CA GLY A 39 -6.07 14.59 3.30
C GLY A 39 -4.69 15.19 2.99
N LEU A 40 -4.61 16.24 2.16
CA LEU A 40 -3.39 16.95 1.78
C LEU A 40 -3.48 18.47 1.99
N GLY A 41 -4.43 18.95 2.80
CA GLY A 41 -4.69 20.39 2.97
C GLY A 41 -5.39 21.03 1.76
N ILE A 42 -6.02 20.18 0.93
CA ILE A 42 -6.88 20.57 -0.20
C ILE A 42 -8.32 20.67 0.35
N GLU A 43 -9.09 21.67 -0.09
CA GLU A 43 -10.50 21.77 0.31
C GLU A 43 -11.28 20.53 -0.14
N VAL A 44 -12.16 20.05 0.75
CA VAL A 44 -12.99 18.87 0.50
C VAL A 44 -13.97 19.22 -0.62
N SER A 45 -13.99 18.40 -1.68
CA SER A 45 -15.02 18.50 -2.71
C SER A 45 -16.39 18.13 -2.12
N GLU A 46 -17.45 18.89 -2.41
CA GLU A 46 -18.81 18.62 -1.89
C GLU A 46 -19.39 17.26 -2.38
N GLU A 47 -18.76 16.58 -3.34
CA GLU A 47 -19.27 15.34 -3.98
C GLU A 47 -18.58 14.02 -3.53
N VAL A 48 -17.91 14.00 -2.38
CA VAL A 48 -16.92 12.95 -2.04
C VAL A 48 -17.51 11.61 -1.56
N SER A 49 -18.76 11.59 -1.09
CA SER A 49 -19.32 10.40 -0.42
C SER A 49 -19.87 9.33 -1.37
N PRO A 50 -20.62 9.63 -2.48
CA PRO A 50 -21.17 8.56 -3.32
C PRO A 50 -20.65 8.51 -4.76
N SER A 51 -19.61 9.26 -5.14
CA SER A 51 -19.09 9.19 -6.52
C SER A 51 -18.65 7.75 -6.87
N PRO A 52 -19.29 7.09 -7.86
CA PRO A 52 -18.94 5.71 -8.23
C PRO A 52 -17.47 5.57 -8.64
N VAL A 53 -16.89 6.63 -9.21
CA VAL A 53 -15.48 6.69 -9.60
C VAL A 53 -14.58 6.60 -8.37
N LEU A 54 -14.87 7.37 -7.30
CA LEU A 54 -14.08 7.33 -6.07
C LEU A 54 -14.20 5.98 -5.35
N VAL A 55 -15.37 5.35 -5.40
CA VAL A 55 -15.54 3.98 -4.87
C VAL A 55 -14.64 3.01 -5.62
N ILE A 56 -14.60 3.06 -6.95
CA ILE A 56 -13.73 2.21 -7.77
C ILE A 56 -12.25 2.47 -7.44
N VAL A 57 -11.85 3.74 -7.31
CA VAL A 57 -10.47 4.12 -6.94
C VAL A 57 -10.08 3.52 -5.58
N ARG A 58 -10.94 3.62 -4.56
CA ARG A 58 -10.72 3.07 -3.22
C ARG A 58 -10.57 1.55 -3.26
N VAL A 59 -11.47 0.86 -3.96
CA VAL A 59 -11.45 -0.61 -4.10
C VAL A 59 -10.20 -1.08 -4.83
N LEU A 60 -9.82 -0.42 -5.93
CA LEU A 60 -8.60 -0.74 -6.67
C LEU A 60 -7.34 -0.47 -5.85
N SER A 61 -7.28 0.65 -5.13
CA SER A 61 -6.15 0.96 -4.23
C SER A 61 -5.98 -0.14 -3.19
N LEU A 62 -7.05 -0.52 -2.48
CA LEU A 62 -7.04 -1.60 -1.50
C LEU A 62 -6.60 -2.93 -2.12
N THR A 63 -7.15 -3.28 -3.29
CA THR A 63 -6.80 -4.51 -4.00
C THR A 63 -5.31 -4.56 -4.34
N PHE A 64 -4.76 -3.48 -4.88
CA PHE A 64 -3.34 -3.41 -5.22
C PHE A 64 -2.44 -3.46 -3.98
N MET A 65 -2.83 -2.81 -2.88
CA MET A 65 -2.09 -2.92 -1.61
C MET A 65 -2.09 -4.35 -1.07
N LEU A 66 -3.21 -5.07 -1.15
CA LEU A 66 -3.30 -6.47 -0.73
C LEU A 66 -2.46 -7.40 -1.61
N VAL A 67 -2.49 -7.21 -2.93
CA VAL A 67 -1.65 -7.97 -3.86
C VAL A 67 -0.17 -7.70 -3.61
N ALA A 68 0.22 -6.45 -3.38
CA ALA A 68 1.59 -6.08 -3.02
C ALA A 68 2.02 -6.76 -1.71
N ALA A 69 1.19 -6.72 -0.67
CA ALA A 69 1.47 -7.38 0.60
C ALA A 69 1.64 -8.90 0.45
N TRP A 70 0.81 -9.55 -0.37
CA TRP A 70 0.93 -10.97 -0.65
C TRP A 70 2.22 -11.33 -1.40
N LEU A 71 2.54 -10.61 -2.47
CA LEU A 71 3.79 -10.80 -3.23
C LEU A 71 5.02 -10.52 -2.37
N TYR A 72 4.95 -9.50 -1.50
CA TYR A 72 6.01 -9.19 -0.57
C TYR A 72 6.23 -10.30 0.44
N LYS A 73 5.15 -10.88 0.98
CA LYS A 73 5.24 -12.05 1.89
C LYS A 73 5.94 -13.23 1.21
N GLU A 74 5.61 -13.52 -0.04
CA GLU A 74 6.26 -14.60 -0.78
C GLU A 74 7.73 -14.31 -1.09
N PHE A 75 8.06 -13.07 -1.45
CA PHE A 75 9.45 -12.63 -1.61
C PHE A 75 10.24 -12.73 -0.30
N PHE A 76 9.64 -12.27 0.80
CA PHE A 76 10.25 -12.25 2.12
C PHE A 76 10.60 -13.66 2.62
N ALA A 77 9.73 -14.64 2.36
CA ALA A 77 9.95 -16.04 2.73
C ALA A 77 11.19 -16.67 2.06
N THR A 78 11.74 -16.07 1.00
CA THR A 78 12.96 -16.56 0.33
C THR A 78 14.24 -15.83 0.76
N GLN A 79 14.13 -14.83 1.65
CA GLN A 79 15.28 -14.02 2.07
C GLN A 79 16.03 -14.63 3.25
N ASP A 80 17.29 -14.22 3.39
CA ASP A 80 18.15 -14.64 4.49
C ASP A 80 17.71 -14.07 5.86
N GLU A 81 18.28 -14.61 6.94
CA GLU A 81 17.92 -14.22 8.31
C GLU A 81 18.23 -12.75 8.60
N PHE A 82 19.23 -12.16 7.94
CA PHE A 82 19.58 -10.75 8.12
C PHE A 82 18.49 -9.82 7.57
N LEU A 83 18.07 -10.06 6.33
CA LEU A 83 16.94 -9.37 5.71
C LEU A 83 15.64 -9.58 6.49
N ASN A 84 15.45 -10.78 7.04
CA ASN A 84 14.28 -11.08 7.86
C ASN A 84 14.23 -10.22 9.14
N ARG A 85 15.32 -10.21 9.91
CA ARG A 85 15.41 -9.40 11.15
C ARG A 85 15.35 -7.89 10.88
N TYR A 86 15.96 -7.41 9.80
CA TYR A 86 15.89 -6.00 9.42
C TYR A 86 14.44 -5.58 9.13
N ASN A 87 13.71 -6.39 8.36
CA ASN A 87 12.32 -6.10 8.04
C ASN A 87 11.41 -6.25 9.25
N GLU A 88 11.62 -7.24 10.13
CA GLU A 88 10.90 -7.31 11.40
C GLU A 88 11.04 -6.00 12.18
N PHE A 89 12.22 -5.40 12.24
CA PHE A 89 12.43 -4.11 12.91
C PHE A 89 11.74 -2.92 12.20
N VAL A 90 11.76 -2.89 10.86
CA VAL A 90 11.25 -1.76 10.06
C VAL A 90 9.73 -1.86 9.81
N LEU A 91 9.21 -3.02 9.44
CA LEU A 91 7.78 -3.24 9.18
C LEU A 91 6.94 -3.19 10.45
N SER A 92 7.43 -3.74 11.57
CA SER A 92 6.68 -3.74 12.83
C SER A 92 6.43 -2.34 13.39
N ASN A 93 7.31 -1.38 13.08
CA ASN A 93 7.26 -0.04 13.68
C ASN A 93 6.55 1.04 12.86
N GLY A 94 6.12 0.79 11.62
CA GLY A 94 5.48 1.84 10.82
C GLY A 94 4.58 1.38 9.69
N ALA A 95 5.02 0.42 8.88
CA ALA A 95 4.28 0.01 7.69
C ALA A 95 2.96 -0.70 8.02
N ILE A 96 2.95 -1.54 9.06
CA ILE A 96 1.75 -2.24 9.53
C ILE A 96 0.74 -1.26 10.11
N GLY A 97 1.18 -0.32 10.96
CA GLY A 97 0.29 0.72 11.51
C GLY A 97 -0.31 1.61 10.42
N PHE A 98 0.49 2.01 9.42
CA PHE A 98 -0.01 2.79 8.28
C PHE A 98 -1.06 2.02 7.48
N LEU A 99 -0.81 0.75 7.12
CA LEU A 99 -1.73 -0.04 6.28
C LEU A 99 -3.01 -0.46 7.01
N PHE A 100 -2.92 -0.92 8.25
CA PHE A 100 -4.08 -1.46 8.98
C PHE A 100 -4.91 -0.41 9.71
N VAL A 101 -4.31 0.73 10.05
CA VAL A 101 -5.01 1.79 10.80
C VAL A 101 -5.19 3.00 9.91
N GLY A 102 -4.11 3.66 9.48
CA GLY A 102 -4.20 4.91 8.73
C GLY A 102 -4.93 4.80 7.39
N PHE A 103 -4.53 3.83 6.57
CA PHE A 103 -5.06 3.61 5.22
C PHE A 103 -6.53 3.17 5.24
N LEU A 104 -6.87 2.18 6.08
CA LEU A 104 -8.25 1.68 6.17
C LEU A 104 -9.20 2.73 6.76
N ILE A 105 -8.81 3.42 7.84
CA ILE A 105 -9.61 4.50 8.41
C ILE A 105 -9.81 5.63 7.39
N SER A 106 -8.76 6.00 6.65
CA SER A 106 -8.88 7.03 5.61
C SER A 106 -9.85 6.60 4.49
N ILE A 107 -9.80 5.34 4.03
CA ILE A 107 -10.75 4.85 3.02
C ILE A 107 -12.19 4.84 3.55
N LEU A 108 -12.36 4.53 4.83
CA LEU A 108 -13.67 4.44 5.48
C LEU A 108 -14.24 5.79 5.91
N SER A 109 -13.40 6.81 6.14
CA SER A 109 -13.82 8.12 6.68
C SER A 109 -15.02 8.75 5.97
N PRO A 110 -15.17 8.65 4.63
CA PRO A 110 -16.33 9.23 3.93
C PRO A 110 -17.67 8.54 4.21
N TYR A 111 -17.67 7.41 4.91
CA TYR A 111 -18.86 6.60 5.22
C TYR A 111 -19.16 6.52 6.72
N ILE A 112 -18.28 7.04 7.59
CA ILE A 112 -18.39 6.87 9.05
C ILE A 112 -18.48 8.20 9.81
N ASP A 113 -18.71 9.32 9.11
CA ASP A 113 -18.88 10.67 9.69
C ASP A 113 -17.81 11.01 10.76
N TYR A 114 -16.54 10.74 10.43
CA TYR A 114 -15.37 11.06 11.26
C TYR A 114 -14.51 12.14 10.62
#